data_AF-A0A9P3EWM6-F1
#
_entry.id   AF-A0A9P3EWM6-F1
#
_cell.length_a   1.000
_cell.length_b   1.000
_cell.length_c   1.000
_cell.angle_alpha   90.00
_cell.angle_beta   90.00
_cell.angle_gamma   90.00
#
_symmetry.space_group_name_H-M   'P 1'
#
loop_
_entity.id
_entity.type
_entity.pdbx_description
1 polymer ?
#
loop_
_entity_poly.entity_id
_entity_poly.type
_entity_poly.pdbx_seq_one_letter_code
_entity_poly.pdbx_strand_id
1 'polypeptide(L)'
;MAITESSIKANHGASVPDTSASQEQMSQATWLQSRGIKVADRVRLARLSHMRYQHPDLDALADFMLDFGMVIAKRTENEIWFRGYGIDQYVYYATKGPKKFLGGVFAFDSEEEFEK
;
A
#
# COMPACT_ATOMS: atom_id res chain seq x y z
N MET A 1 37.48 37.77 29.80
CA MET A 1 36.16 37.75 29.14
C MET A 1 35.86 36.28 28.84
N ALA A 2 35.09 35.62 29.70
CA ALA A 2 34.86 34.17 29.61
C ALA A 2 33.54 33.90 28.86
N ILE A 3 33.64 33.19 27.75
CA ILE A 3 32.53 32.64 26.97
C ILE A 3 31.91 31.52 27.81
N THR A 4 30.68 31.72 28.30
CA THR A 4 29.92 30.67 28.97
C THR A 4 29.37 29.70 27.93
N GLU A 5 29.92 28.49 27.91
CA GLU A 5 29.37 27.37 27.13
C GLU A 5 27.93 27.08 27.58
N SER A 6 26.96 27.40 26.73
CA SER A 6 25.60 26.91 26.91
C SER A 6 25.63 25.40 26.68
N SER A 7 25.62 24.62 27.76
CA SER A 7 25.48 23.16 27.74
C SER A 7 24.25 22.79 26.89
N ILE A 8 24.49 22.22 25.71
CA ILE A 8 23.42 21.69 24.85
C ILE A 8 22.89 20.44 25.55
N LYS A 9 21.79 20.60 26.28
CA LYS A 9 21.13 19.50 26.97
C LYS A 9 20.52 18.55 25.95
N ALA A 10 20.82 17.26 26.05
CA ALA A 10 20.22 16.25 25.19
C ALA A 10 18.68 16.29 25.30
N ASN A 11 17.99 16.11 24.17
CA ASN A 11 16.52 16.06 24.17
C ASN A 11 16.04 14.92 25.07
N HIS A 12 15.34 15.27 26.14
CA HIS A 12 14.56 14.32 26.91
C HIS A 12 13.17 14.27 26.26
N GLY A 13 12.94 13.26 25.41
CA GLY A 13 11.62 13.06 24.81
C GLY A 13 10.57 12.93 25.92
N ALA A 14 9.50 13.72 25.82
CA ALA A 14 8.32 13.58 26.67
C ALA A 14 7.19 13.01 25.82
N SER A 15 6.57 11.92 26.29
CA SER A 15 5.34 11.40 25.68
C SER A 15 4.20 12.35 26.05
N VAL A 16 3.99 13.36 25.21
CA VAL A 16 2.86 14.28 25.31
C VAL A 16 1.67 13.70 24.53
N PRO A 17 0.44 13.77 25.06
CA PRO A 17 -0.75 13.45 24.29
C PRO A 17 -0.82 14.30 23.01
N ASP A 18 -1.22 13.68 21.90
CA ASP A 18 -1.33 14.34 20.58
C ASP A 18 -2.13 15.64 20.63
N THR A 19 -3.19 15.67 21.44
CA THR A 19 -4.04 16.85 21.67
C THR A 19 -3.29 18.04 22.28
N SER A 20 -2.22 17.80 23.03
CA SER A 20 -1.36 18.84 23.61
C SER A 20 -0.13 19.15 22.76
N ALA A 21 0.25 18.23 21.87
CA ALA A 21 1.39 18.38 20.97
C ALA A 21 1.02 19.13 19.68
N SER A 22 -0.19 18.91 19.16
CA SER A 22 -0.70 19.61 17.98
C SER A 22 -1.36 20.92 18.38
N GLN A 23 -0.84 22.03 17.83
CA GLN A 23 -1.42 23.37 18.02
C GLN A 23 -2.68 23.58 17.16
N GLU A 24 -2.85 22.78 16.11
CA GLU A 24 -3.99 22.86 15.21
C GLU A 24 -4.92 21.67 15.45
N GLN A 25 -6.05 21.94 16.09
CA GLN A 25 -7.15 20.99 16.22
C GLN A 25 -8.28 21.45 15.30
N MET A 26 -8.72 20.56 14.42
CA MET A 26 -9.92 20.79 13.60
C MET A 26 -10.76 19.52 13.56
N SER A 27 -12.08 19.69 13.41
CA SER A 27 -12.96 18.55 13.20
C SER A 27 -12.68 17.91 11.84
N GLN A 28 -12.90 16.60 11.75
CA GLN A 28 -12.76 15.89 10.47
C GLN A 28 -13.68 16.50 9.39
N ALA A 29 -14.90 16.91 9.74
CA ALA A 29 -15.82 17.54 8.80
C ALA A 29 -15.29 18.86 8.25
N THR A 30 -14.71 19.72 9.11
CA THR A 30 -14.09 20.98 8.71
C THR A 30 -12.90 20.74 7.77
N TRP A 31 -12.07 19.74 8.08
CA TRP A 31 -10.93 19.35 7.23
C TRP A 31 -11.39 18.85 5.86
N LEU A 32 -12.43 18.01 5.81
CA LEU A 32 -12.96 17.50 4.55
C LEU A 32 -13.53 18.62 3.68
N GLN A 33 -14.25 19.55 4.29
CA GLN A 33 -14.79 20.71 3.60
C GLN A 33 -13.67 21.60 3.06
N SER A 34 -12.61 21.88 3.83
CA SER A 34 -11.49 22.71 3.39
C SER A 34 -10.67 22.07 2.26
N ARG A 35 -10.68 20.74 2.17
CA ARG A 35 -10.05 19.97 1.08
C ARG A 35 -10.99 19.69 -0.09
N GLY A 36 -12.25 20.10 -0.04
CA GLY A 36 -13.25 19.81 -1.08
C GLY A 36 -13.55 18.32 -1.23
N ILE A 37 -13.30 17.51 -0.20
CA ILE A 37 -13.52 16.05 -0.24
C ILE A 37 -14.99 15.76 0.05
N LYS A 38 -15.72 15.25 -0.94
CA LYS A 38 -17.10 14.81 -0.78
C LYS A 38 -17.14 13.37 -0.26
N VAL A 39 -17.86 13.15 0.83
CA VAL A 39 -17.96 11.81 1.44
C VAL A 39 -18.74 10.85 0.53
N ALA A 40 -19.72 11.33 -0.23
CA ALA A 40 -20.51 10.53 -1.17
C ALA A 40 -19.68 9.95 -2.32
N ASP A 41 -18.64 10.66 -2.75
CA ASP A 41 -17.76 10.27 -3.86
C ASP A 41 -16.66 9.29 -3.41
N ARG A 42 -16.64 8.92 -2.12
CA ARG A 42 -15.67 7.95 -1.62
C ARG A 42 -16.07 6.55 -2.04
N VAL A 43 -15.13 5.90 -2.72
CA VAL A 43 -15.18 4.47 -3.00
C VAL A 43 -14.83 3.67 -1.75
N ARG A 44 -15.59 2.61 -1.50
CA ARG A 44 -15.30 1.63 -0.44
C ARG A 44 -14.60 0.40 -1.02
N LEU A 45 -13.34 0.22 -0.62
CA LEU A 45 -12.56 -0.95 -0.96
C LEU A 45 -12.71 -2.01 0.13
N ALA A 46 -12.99 -3.25 -0.26
CA ALA A 46 -13.11 -4.37 0.66
C ALA A 46 -11.72 -4.86 1.11
N ARG A 47 -10.77 -4.99 0.18
CA ARG A 47 -9.41 -5.50 0.45
C ARG A 47 -8.45 -5.31 -0.73
N LEU A 48 -7.15 -5.44 -0.46
CA LEU A 48 -6.14 -5.65 -1.50
C LEU A 48 -6.36 -7.04 -2.13
N SER A 49 -6.47 -7.09 -3.46
CA SER A 49 -6.67 -8.33 -4.22
C SER A 49 -5.34 -8.95 -4.64
N HIS A 50 -4.55 -8.24 -5.44
CA HIS A 50 -3.28 -8.75 -5.96
C HIS A 50 -2.34 -7.64 -6.38
N MET A 51 -1.05 -7.96 -6.44
CA MET A 51 0.00 -7.06 -6.92
C MET A 51 0.42 -7.41 -8.34
N ARG A 52 0.75 -6.40 -9.14
CA ARG A 52 1.14 -6.56 -10.55
C ARG A 52 2.57 -6.08 -10.80
N TYR A 53 3.37 -6.91 -11.46
CA TYR A 53 4.77 -6.62 -11.75
C TYR A 53 5.15 -6.98 -13.20
N GLN A 54 6.20 -6.34 -13.69
CA GLN A 54 6.94 -6.77 -14.87
C GLN A 54 8.26 -7.38 -14.45
N HIS A 55 8.60 -8.53 -15.06
CA HIS A 55 9.86 -9.22 -14.86
C HIS A 55 10.50 -9.57 -16.20
N PRO A 56 11.83 -9.39 -16.35
CA PRO A 56 12.52 -9.68 -17.61
C PRO A 56 12.58 -11.19 -17.88
N ASP A 57 12.68 -11.97 -16.81
CA ASP A 57 12.74 -13.43 -16.83
C ASP A 57 11.60 -13.99 -15.95
N LEU A 58 10.64 -14.65 -16.59
CA LEU A 58 9.50 -15.25 -15.90
C LEU A 58 9.81 -16.65 -15.38
N ASP A 59 10.82 -17.33 -15.93
CA ASP A 59 11.24 -18.66 -15.48
C ASP A 59 11.95 -18.54 -14.13
N ALA A 60 12.93 -17.63 -14.04
CA ALA A 60 13.61 -17.34 -12.79
C ALA A 60 12.65 -16.87 -11.67
N LEU A 61 11.62 -16.09 -12.06
CA LEU A 61 10.56 -15.69 -11.13
C LEU A 61 9.72 -16.89 -10.69
N ALA A 62 9.34 -17.76 -11.61
CA ALA A 62 8.52 -18.93 -11.32
C ALA A 62 9.23 -19.87 -10.34
N ASP A 63 10.51 -20.15 -10.56
CA ASP A 63 11.33 -20.97 -9.66
C ASP A 63 11.34 -20.38 -8.25
N PHE A 64 11.65 -19.08 -8.12
CA PHE A 64 11.63 -18.40 -6.83
C PHE A 64 10.26 -18.45 -6.14
N MET A 65 9.17 -18.21 -6.89
CA MET A 65 7.83 -18.18 -6.31
C MET A 65 7.36 -19.57 -5.88
N LEU A 66 7.73 -20.61 -6.62
CA LEU A 66 7.47 -22.00 -6.24
C LEU A 66 8.28 -22.40 -5.00
N ASP A 67 9.56 -22.04 -4.94
CA ASP A 67 10.41 -22.28 -3.77
C ASP A 67 9.93 -21.50 -2.53
N PHE A 68 9.40 -20.30 -2.73
CA PHE A 68 8.74 -19.52 -1.67
C PHE A 68 7.45 -20.20 -1.16
N GLY A 69 6.90 -21.16 -1.90
CA GLY A 69 5.71 -21.92 -1.54
C GLY A 69 4.41 -21.35 -2.11
N MET A 70 4.48 -20.55 -3.17
CA MET A 70 3.32 -20.19 -3.97
C MET A 70 2.98 -21.28 -4.99
N VAL A 71 1.76 -21.21 -5.53
CA VAL A 71 1.30 -22.14 -6.57
C VAL A 71 0.97 -21.35 -7.83
N ILE A 72 1.39 -21.85 -8.99
CA ILE A 72 0.98 -21.29 -10.29
C ILE A 72 -0.51 -21.54 -10.49
N ALA A 73 -1.29 -20.46 -10.54
CA ALA A 73 -2.72 -20.50 -10.85
C ALA A 73 -2.96 -20.59 -12.37
N LYS A 74 -2.16 -19.84 -13.14
CA LYS A 74 -2.18 -19.83 -14.61
C LYS A 74 -0.82 -19.39 -15.12
N ARG A 75 -0.43 -19.89 -16.30
CA ARG A 75 0.79 -19.46 -17.01
C ARG A 75 0.51 -19.38 -18.51
N THR A 76 1.02 -18.35 -19.16
CA THR A 76 1.08 -18.19 -20.61
C THR A 76 2.54 -17.91 -21.03
N GLU A 77 2.77 -17.63 -22.31
CA GLU A 77 4.10 -17.30 -22.83
C GLU A 77 4.67 -16.01 -22.21
N ASN A 78 3.80 -15.05 -21.90
CA ASN A 78 4.20 -13.70 -21.46
C ASN A 78 3.69 -13.33 -20.07
N GLU A 79 2.89 -14.17 -19.42
CA GLU A 79 2.23 -13.84 -18.15
C GLU A 79 2.15 -15.05 -17.23
N ILE A 80 2.19 -14.79 -15.93
CA ILE A 80 2.05 -15.81 -14.89
C ILE A 80 1.29 -15.24 -13.70
N TRP A 81 0.39 -16.06 -13.16
CA TRP A 81 -0.43 -15.76 -12.00
C TRP A 81 -0.09 -16.76 -10.91
N PHE A 82 0.22 -16.27 -9.72
CA PHE A 82 0.50 -17.10 -8.55
C PHE A 82 -0.56 -16.88 -7.47
N ARG A 83 -0.99 -17.97 -6.87
CA ARG A 83 -1.92 -17.99 -5.74
C ARG A 83 -1.24 -18.54 -4.50
N GLY A 84 -1.71 -18.07 -3.35
CA GLY A 84 -1.41 -18.68 -2.06
C GLY A 84 -2.46 -19.74 -1.70
N TYR A 85 -2.59 -19.95 -0.39
CA TYR A 85 -3.55 -20.89 0.21
C TYR A 85 -4.90 -20.26 0.58
N GLY A 86 -5.06 -18.96 0.34
CA GLY A 86 -6.28 -18.22 0.65
C GLY A 86 -7.42 -18.42 -0.36
N ILE A 87 -8.51 -17.69 -0.15
CA ILE A 87 -9.71 -17.72 -1.00
C ILE A 87 -9.53 -17.01 -2.35
N ASP A 88 -8.46 -16.23 -2.48
CA ASP A 88 -8.17 -15.46 -3.69
C ASP A 88 -7.77 -16.36 -4.86
N GLN A 89 -8.31 -16.05 -6.05
CA GLN A 89 -7.95 -16.76 -7.29
C GLN A 89 -6.44 -16.69 -7.56
N TYR A 90 -5.83 -15.53 -7.28
CA TYR A 90 -4.40 -15.29 -7.30
C TYR A 90 -4.09 -14.00 -6.52
N VAL A 91 -2.85 -13.88 -6.04
CA VAL A 91 -2.39 -12.73 -5.23
C VAL A 91 -1.18 -12.03 -5.86
N TYR A 92 -0.53 -12.67 -6.84
CA TYR A 92 0.61 -12.11 -7.57
C TYR A 92 0.44 -12.33 -9.07
N TYR A 93 0.56 -11.25 -9.83
CA TYR A 93 0.58 -11.27 -11.28
C TYR A 93 1.92 -10.74 -11.79
N ALA A 94 2.52 -11.47 -12.73
CA ALA A 94 3.68 -11.01 -13.45
C ALA A 94 3.48 -11.12 -14.97
N THR A 95 4.04 -10.14 -15.68
CA THR A 95 4.13 -10.15 -17.14
C THR A 95 5.56 -9.89 -17.59
N LYS A 96 5.91 -10.38 -18.77
CA LYS A 96 7.26 -10.26 -19.33
C LYS A 96 7.54 -8.81 -19.70
N GLY A 97 8.68 -8.28 -19.27
CA GLY A 97 9.10 -6.93 -19.61
C GLY A 97 10.21 -6.40 -18.70
N PRO A 98 10.64 -5.14 -18.88
CA PRO A 98 11.61 -4.51 -17.98
C PRO A 98 11.11 -4.52 -16.54
N LYS A 99 12.00 -4.69 -15.56
CA LYS A 99 11.62 -4.75 -14.14
C LYS A 99 10.84 -3.50 -13.72
N LYS A 100 9.55 -3.65 -13.41
CA LYS A 100 8.67 -2.52 -13.10
C LYS A 100 7.53 -2.94 -12.17
N PHE A 101 7.14 -2.05 -11.27
CA PHE A 101 5.89 -2.17 -10.51
C PHE A 101 4.73 -1.59 -11.33
N LEU A 102 3.68 -2.38 -11.57
CA LEU A 102 2.52 -1.97 -12.35
C LEU A 102 1.37 -1.47 -11.48
N GLY A 103 1.38 -1.75 -10.17
CA GLY A 103 0.34 -1.33 -9.23
C GLY A 103 -0.25 -2.47 -8.42
N GLY A 104 -1.01 -2.10 -7.39
CA GLY A 104 -1.89 -3.01 -6.65
C GLY A 104 -3.33 -2.90 -7.18
N VAL A 105 -4.05 -4.01 -7.18
CA VAL A 105 -5.46 -4.08 -7.52
C VAL A 105 -6.26 -4.34 -6.24
N PHE A 106 -7.37 -3.64 -6.09
CA PHE A 106 -8.25 -3.73 -4.92
C PHE A 106 -9.59 -4.31 -5.32
N ALA A 107 -10.15 -5.10 -4.41
CA ALA A 107 -11.52 -5.58 -4.52
C ALA A 107 -12.47 -4.54 -3.91
N PHE A 108 -13.59 -4.31 -4.58
CA PHE A 108 -14.66 -3.43 -4.12
C PHE A 108 -15.67 -4.24 -3.30
N ASP A 109 -16.41 -3.55 -2.43
CA ASP A 109 -17.42 -4.19 -1.59
C ASP A 109 -18.70 -4.55 -2.38
N SER A 110 -18.99 -3.79 -3.44
CA SER A 110 -20.11 -4.05 -4.36
C SER A 110 -19.83 -3.49 -5.76
N GLU A 111 -20.66 -3.87 -6.74
CA GLU A 111 -20.59 -3.36 -8.13
C GLU A 111 -20.91 -1.86 -8.19
N GLU A 112 -21.83 -1.39 -7.36
CA GLU A 112 -22.16 0.03 -7.27
C GLU A 112 -20.99 0.87 -6.77
N GLU A 113 -20.15 0.35 -5.86
CA GLU A 113 -18.91 1.02 -5.44
C GLU A 113 -17.85 1.02 -6.54
N PHE A 114 -17.87 0.03 -7.44
CA PHE A 114 -16.94 -0.07 -8.58
C PHE A 114 -17.24 0.94 -9.69
N GLU A 115 -18.53 1.24 -9.93
CA GLU A 115 -18.99 2.15 -10.98
C GLU A 115 -19.01 3.65 -10.57
N LYS A 116 -18.57 3.98 -9.35
CA LYS A 116 -18.42 5.36 -8.87
C LYS A 116 -17.15 6.02 -9.40
#